data_AF-A0A943YBM1-F1
#
_entry.id   AF-A0A943YBM1-F1
#
_cell.length_a   1.000
_cell.length_b   1.000
_cell.length_c   1.000
_cell.angle_alpha   90.00
_cell.angle_beta   90.00
_cell.angle_gamma   90.00
#
_symmetry.space_group_name_H-M   'P 1'
#
loop_
_entity.id
_entity.type
_entity.pdbx_description
1 polymer ?
#
loop_
_entity_poly.entity_id
_entity_poly.type
_entity_poly.pdbx_seq_one_letter_code
_entity_poly.pdbx_strand_id
1 'polypeptide(L)'
;MRDNVFDSIPYNTVSGEDNVFAHFLQTAGLYDFMEINKSNINDLVILLDGKVRISAYCKKCKAERVFTMEPYIYFAEDRSGCYSQKLSEEVLRIQRLYVSEDAQSSDESTSKENTRWQWKNWQIEDESRILVFKFVCSMNDKHYLDYIVSTEENKFRKIGQYPSVADLTFPELNEYKKVMSEDDRKEFRRAIGLYASGIGAGAYVYLRRIFESLLEQAKGKAGDAIDIKAFNNAHVGEKITMLSSYLPSALTSNTVLYGILSKGIHELTEEQCLTYFPVLKDCLYMILDQWEEMRKKEEKEKSIKAALSKIATNIN
;
A
#
# COMPACT_ATOMS: atom_id res chain seq x y z
N MET A 1 23.13 17.08 -20.59
CA MET A 1 23.74 16.94 -19.25
C MET A 1 23.39 15.56 -18.76
N ARG A 2 24.37 14.69 -18.56
CA ARG A 2 24.15 13.37 -17.94
C ARG A 2 24.11 13.63 -16.45
N ASP A 3 23.01 13.30 -15.78
CA ASP A 3 22.96 13.33 -14.32
C ASP A 3 24.10 12.46 -13.79
N ASN A 4 25.06 13.08 -13.12
CA ASN A 4 26.19 12.37 -12.56
C ASN A 4 25.65 11.62 -11.34
N VAL A 5 25.61 10.29 -11.43
CA VAL A 5 25.25 9.37 -10.33
C VAL A 5 26.08 9.64 -9.06
N PHE A 6 27.16 10.42 -9.17
CA PHE A 6 28.13 10.75 -8.12
C PHE A 6 28.05 12.16 -7.56
N ASP A 7 27.00 12.94 -7.87
CA ASP A 7 26.68 14.06 -7.00
C ASP A 7 26.52 13.49 -5.59
N SER A 8 27.29 14.03 -4.63
CA SER A 8 27.45 13.51 -3.28
C SER A 8 26.13 12.95 -2.75
N ILE A 9 26.07 11.64 -2.45
CA ILE A 9 24.89 11.00 -1.86
C ILE A 9 24.44 11.93 -0.74
N PRO A 10 23.22 12.48 -0.79
CA PRO A 10 22.78 13.44 0.19
C PRO A 10 23.08 12.90 1.59
N TYR A 11 23.76 13.70 2.41
CA TYR A 11 23.90 13.40 3.84
C TYR A 11 22.52 13.37 4.54
N ASN A 12 21.47 13.76 3.83
CA ASN A 12 20.11 13.88 4.30
C ASN A 12 19.35 12.55 4.15
N THR A 13 18.50 12.27 5.13
CA THR A 13 17.53 11.18 5.04
C THR A 13 16.48 11.48 3.99
N VAL A 14 16.05 10.45 3.25
CA VAL A 14 15.09 10.57 2.14
C VAL A 14 13.74 10.00 2.57
N SER A 15 12.64 10.65 2.16
CA SER A 15 11.29 10.12 2.36
C SER A 15 11.10 8.82 1.57
N GLY A 16 10.33 7.88 2.10
CA GLY A 16 10.00 6.64 1.40
C GLY A 16 9.23 6.86 0.09
N GLU A 17 8.53 7.99 -0.05
CA GLU A 17 7.82 8.36 -1.28
C GLU A 17 8.77 8.86 -2.39
N ASP A 18 9.88 9.52 -2.00
CA ASP A 18 10.86 10.08 -2.92
C ASP A 18 11.88 9.04 -3.41
N ASN A 19 11.89 7.85 -2.81
CA ASN A 19 12.76 6.74 -3.18
C ASN A 19 11.96 5.64 -3.90
N VAL A 20 12.27 5.37 -5.16
CA VAL A 20 11.43 4.48 -5.98
C VAL A 20 11.34 3.05 -5.44
N PHE A 21 12.39 2.54 -4.78
CA PHE A 21 12.39 1.20 -4.20
C PHE A 21 11.56 1.15 -2.93
N ALA A 22 11.65 2.15 -2.07
CA ALA A 22 10.84 2.22 -0.85
C ALA A 22 9.36 2.43 -1.16
N HIS A 23 9.03 3.25 -2.16
CA HIS A 23 7.67 3.36 -2.67
C HIS A 23 7.17 2.02 -3.21
N PHE A 24 7.98 1.32 -4.01
CA PHE A 24 7.65 -0.02 -4.51
C PHE A 24 7.42 -1.02 -3.36
N LEU A 25 8.26 -1.04 -2.33
CA LEU A 25 8.08 -1.91 -1.16
C LEU A 25 6.75 -1.68 -0.44
N GLN A 26 6.28 -0.44 -0.36
CA GLN A 26 5.02 -0.08 0.30
C GLN A 26 3.79 -0.42 -0.55
N THR A 27 3.88 -0.25 -1.87
CA THR A 27 2.72 -0.28 -2.78
C THR A 27 2.56 -1.58 -3.56
N ALA A 28 3.66 -2.25 -3.91
CA ALA A 28 3.64 -3.45 -4.73
C ALA A 28 3.10 -4.68 -3.97
N GLY A 29 2.43 -5.57 -4.69
CA GLY A 29 1.98 -6.86 -4.21
C GLY A 29 3.14 -7.84 -3.99
N LEU A 30 2.81 -9.02 -3.44
CA LEU A 30 3.77 -10.11 -3.38
C LEU A 30 4.00 -10.66 -4.80
N TYR A 31 5.26 -10.96 -5.11
CA TYR A 31 5.81 -11.43 -6.39
C TYR A 31 5.86 -10.42 -7.53
N ASP A 32 5.35 -9.21 -7.32
CA ASP A 32 5.63 -8.09 -8.21
C ASP A 32 7.13 -7.79 -8.22
N PHE A 33 7.63 -7.30 -9.35
CA PHE A 33 9.02 -6.92 -9.51
C PHE A 33 9.17 -5.56 -10.20
N MET A 34 10.28 -4.90 -9.90
CA MET A 34 10.76 -3.76 -10.66
C MET A 34 12.18 -4.02 -11.18
N GLU A 35 12.54 -3.37 -12.28
CA GLU A 35 13.88 -3.47 -12.85
C GLU A 35 14.84 -2.47 -12.18
N ILE A 36 15.99 -2.96 -11.75
CA ILE A 36 17.13 -2.17 -11.29
C ILE A 36 17.91 -1.75 -12.54
N ASN A 37 18.18 -0.47 -12.68
CA ASN A 37 18.85 0.10 -13.85
C ASN A 37 19.74 1.29 -13.45
N LYS A 38 20.50 1.81 -14.41
CA LYS A 38 21.42 2.94 -14.18
C LYS A 38 20.73 4.19 -13.62
N SER A 39 19.46 4.44 -13.94
CA SER A 39 18.76 5.65 -13.46
C SER A 39 18.25 5.54 -12.02
N ASN A 40 17.93 4.34 -11.52
CA ASN A 40 17.42 4.16 -10.17
C ASN A 40 18.45 3.59 -9.18
N ILE A 41 19.64 3.20 -9.64
CA ILE A 41 20.66 2.57 -8.77
C ILE A 41 21.01 3.38 -7.51
N ASN A 42 20.98 4.72 -7.59
CA ASN A 42 21.21 5.58 -6.43
C ASN A 42 20.13 5.43 -5.37
N ASP A 43 18.87 5.27 -5.75
CA ASP A 43 17.78 5.02 -4.80
C ASP A 43 17.96 3.67 -4.12
N LEU A 44 18.43 2.65 -4.83
CA LEU A 44 18.76 1.36 -4.23
C LEU A 44 19.91 1.49 -3.22
N VAL A 45 20.96 2.24 -3.55
CA VAL A 45 22.09 2.51 -2.65
C VAL A 45 21.62 3.26 -1.39
N ILE A 46 20.79 4.30 -1.54
CA ILE A 46 20.23 5.08 -0.42
C ILE A 46 19.37 4.20 0.48
N LEU A 47 18.56 3.31 -0.13
CA LEU A 47 17.81 2.30 0.60
C LEU A 47 18.78 1.40 1.37
N LEU A 48 19.71 0.72 0.70
CA LEU A 48 20.69 -0.17 1.34
C LEU A 48 21.53 0.50 2.44
N ASP A 49 21.77 1.81 2.36
CA ASP A 49 22.50 2.57 3.38
C ASP A 49 21.64 2.95 4.60
N GLY A 50 20.37 2.52 4.67
CA GLY A 50 19.46 2.77 5.79
C GLY A 50 18.98 4.22 5.90
N LYS A 51 19.13 5.02 4.85
CA LYS A 51 18.81 6.46 4.87
C LYS A 51 17.36 6.79 4.56
N VAL A 52 16.57 5.80 4.17
CA VAL A 52 15.15 5.97 3.86
C VAL A 52 14.29 5.92 5.12
N ARG A 53 13.32 6.83 5.22
CA ARG A 53 12.29 6.85 6.27
C ARG A 53 10.93 6.55 5.68
N ILE A 54 10.24 5.53 6.18
CA ILE A 54 8.91 5.15 5.71
C ILE A 54 7.86 5.64 6.70
N SER A 55 6.89 6.42 6.23
CA SER A 55 5.67 6.74 7.00
C SER A 55 4.65 5.64 6.76
N ALA A 56 4.31 4.88 7.80
CA ALA A 56 3.35 3.80 7.70
C ALA A 56 2.57 3.64 9.00
N TYR A 57 1.40 2.99 8.93
CA TYR A 57 0.67 2.67 10.13
C TYR A 57 1.37 1.59 10.96
N CYS A 58 1.60 1.87 12.24
CA CYS A 58 2.15 0.89 13.17
C CYS A 58 1.03 0.15 13.92
N LYS A 59 0.82 -1.15 13.63
CA LYS A 59 -0.18 -2.02 14.28
C LYS A 59 -0.14 -1.98 15.80
N LYS A 60 1.05 -1.92 16.39
CA LYS A 60 1.25 -1.91 17.85
C LYS A 60 1.04 -0.54 18.48
N CYS A 61 1.48 0.55 17.83
CA CYS A 61 1.24 1.92 18.32
C CYS A 61 -0.19 2.42 18.07
N LYS A 62 -0.89 1.80 17.13
CA LYS A 62 -2.21 2.21 16.63
C LYS A 62 -2.27 3.63 16.06
N ALA A 63 -1.19 4.05 15.38
CA ALA A 63 -1.09 5.36 14.75
C ALA A 63 -0.10 5.28 13.59
N GLU A 64 -0.15 6.27 12.70
CA GLU A 64 0.87 6.51 11.70
C GLU A 64 2.20 6.87 12.39
N ARG A 65 3.27 6.21 11.96
CA ARG A 65 4.61 6.34 12.54
C ARG A 65 5.66 6.33 11.45
N VAL A 66 6.79 6.93 11.77
CA VAL A 66 7.99 6.86 10.94
C VAL A 66 8.79 5.63 11.32
N PHE A 67 9.13 4.84 10.31
CA PHE A 67 9.96 3.66 10.40
C PHE A 67 11.32 3.92 9.73
N THR A 68 12.38 3.46 10.37
CA THR A 68 13.77 3.61 9.92
C THR A 68 14.48 2.27 9.97
N MET A 69 15.55 2.08 9.20
CA MET A 69 16.34 0.86 9.27
C MET A 69 17.82 1.14 9.38
N GLU A 70 18.56 0.18 9.91
CA GLU A 70 20.01 0.22 9.89
C GLU A 70 20.54 -0.11 8.48
N PRO A 71 21.74 0.36 8.11
CA PRO A 71 22.38 0.00 6.85
C PRO A 71 22.52 -1.51 6.71
N TYR A 72 22.39 -2.02 5.49
CA TYR A 72 22.58 -3.43 5.21
C TYR A 72 24.07 -3.79 5.29
N ILE A 73 24.43 -4.61 6.27
CA ILE A 73 25.79 -5.09 6.49
C ILE A 73 25.88 -6.53 5.97
N TYR A 74 26.87 -6.80 5.12
CA TYR A 74 27.24 -8.15 4.74
C TYR A 74 28.65 -8.46 5.24
N PHE A 75 28.91 -9.74 5.44
CA PHE A 75 30.21 -10.23 5.89
C PHE A 75 30.91 -10.87 4.71
N ALA A 76 32.17 -10.50 4.49
CA ALA A 76 33.02 -11.07 3.48
C ALA A 76 34.25 -11.71 4.15
N GLU A 77 34.77 -12.75 3.52
CA GLU A 77 36.00 -13.40 3.94
C GLU A 77 37.09 -13.19 2.88
N ASP A 78 38.26 -12.79 3.32
CA ASP A 78 39.47 -12.77 2.51
C ASP A 78 40.64 -13.44 3.22
N ARG A 79 41.85 -13.31 2.65
CA ARG A 79 43.07 -13.89 3.22
C ARG A 79 43.44 -13.32 4.60
N SER A 80 42.88 -12.17 4.99
CA SER A 80 43.13 -11.48 6.26
C SER A 80 42.08 -11.78 7.34
N GLY A 81 40.95 -12.40 6.96
CA GLY A 81 39.90 -12.86 7.87
C GLY A 81 38.51 -12.45 7.42
N CYS A 82 37.54 -12.55 8.34
CA CYS A 82 36.18 -12.08 8.13
C CYS A 82 36.09 -10.58 8.46
N TYR A 83 35.54 -9.78 7.55
CA TYR A 83 35.26 -8.37 7.76
C TYR A 83 33.82 -8.02 7.37
N SER A 84 33.27 -6.96 7.97
CA SER A 84 31.93 -6.45 7.66
C SER A 84 32.01 -5.20 6.78
N GLN A 85 31.17 -5.13 5.75
CA GLN A 85 31.03 -3.93 4.92
C GLN A 85 29.55 -3.61 4.66
N LYS A 86 29.27 -2.36 4.35
CA LYS A 86 27.94 -1.97 3.90
C LYS A 86 27.73 -2.45 2.46
N LEU A 87 26.60 -3.10 2.20
CA LEU A 87 26.24 -3.51 0.85
C LEU A 87 26.08 -2.29 -0.08
N SER A 88 25.62 -1.16 0.44
CA SER A 88 25.52 0.10 -0.30
C SER A 88 26.87 0.58 -0.83
N GLU A 89 27.94 0.47 -0.03
CA GLU A 89 29.30 0.87 -0.42
C GLU A 89 29.87 -0.06 -1.49
N GLU A 90 29.59 -1.35 -1.40
CA GLU A 90 30.04 -2.32 -2.40
C GLU A 90 29.30 -2.16 -3.73
N VAL A 91 27.98 -1.94 -3.69
CA VAL A 91 27.20 -1.59 -4.90
C VAL A 91 27.79 -0.35 -5.56
N LEU A 92 28.09 0.72 -4.79
CA LEU A 92 28.74 1.92 -5.33
C LEU A 92 30.11 1.62 -5.94
N ARG A 93 30.92 0.77 -5.31
CA ARG A 93 32.23 0.35 -5.83
C ARG A 93 32.07 -0.33 -7.19
N ILE A 94 31.12 -1.25 -7.32
CA ILE A 94 30.78 -1.92 -8.59
C ILE A 94 30.37 -0.90 -9.65
N GLN A 95 29.51 0.06 -9.31
CA GLN A 95 29.07 1.09 -10.26
C GLN A 95 30.23 1.99 -10.73
N ARG A 96 31.21 2.28 -9.88
CA ARG A 96 32.42 3.04 -10.27
C ARG A 96 33.31 2.28 -11.25
N LEU A 97 33.38 0.95 -11.14
CA LEU A 97 34.14 0.12 -12.07
C LEU A 97 33.56 0.21 -13.48
N TYR A 98 32.24 0.09 -13.62
CA TYR A 98 31.57 0.26 -14.92
C TYR A 98 31.85 1.63 -15.56
N VAL A 99 31.85 2.72 -14.77
CA VAL A 99 32.14 4.07 -15.28
C VAL A 99 33.61 4.21 -15.70
N SER A 100 34.52 3.54 -15.00
CA SER A 100 35.95 3.55 -15.32
C SER A 100 36.24 2.77 -16.60
N GLU A 101 35.59 1.61 -16.79
CA GLU A 101 35.65 0.82 -18.03
C GLU A 101 35.02 1.57 -19.21
N ASP A 102 33.86 2.20 -19.00
CA ASP A 102 33.20 3.05 -20.01
C ASP A 102 34.10 4.25 -20.42
N ALA A 103 34.92 4.79 -19.51
CA ALA A 103 35.85 5.89 -19.81
C ALA A 103 37.11 5.44 -20.57
N GLN A 104 37.63 4.25 -20.27
CA GLN A 104 38.82 3.69 -20.91
C GLN A 104 38.54 3.09 -22.30
N SER A 105 37.28 2.72 -22.60
CA SER A 105 36.85 2.15 -23.88
C SER A 105 36.74 3.16 -25.04
N SER A 106 37.23 4.39 -24.86
CA SER A 106 37.35 5.39 -25.93
C SER A 106 38.56 5.18 -26.86
N ASP A 107 39.48 4.26 -26.51
CA ASP A 107 40.57 3.82 -27.40
C ASP A 107 40.23 2.51 -28.14
N GLU A 108 40.19 2.59 -29.46
CA GLU A 108 39.78 1.57 -30.43
C GLU A 108 40.75 0.37 -30.52
N SER A 109 40.85 -0.55 -29.55
CA SER A 109 41.45 -1.87 -29.82
C SER A 109 41.36 -2.92 -28.70
N THR A 110 40.18 -3.26 -28.18
CA THR A 110 40.01 -4.61 -27.60
C THR A 110 38.58 -5.12 -27.69
N SER A 111 38.46 -6.41 -27.98
CA SER A 111 37.24 -7.18 -28.22
C SER A 111 36.10 -6.88 -27.24
N LYS A 112 34.99 -6.37 -27.79
CA LYS A 112 33.70 -6.22 -27.11
C LYS A 112 33.13 -7.59 -26.72
N GLU A 113 33.37 -8.00 -25.49
CA GLU A 113 32.26 -8.61 -24.76
C GLU A 113 31.48 -7.43 -24.17
N ASN A 114 30.30 -7.16 -24.74
CA ASN A 114 29.34 -6.22 -24.14
C ASN A 114 28.98 -6.75 -22.76
N THR A 115 29.73 -6.41 -21.71
CA THR A 115 29.39 -6.78 -20.34
C THR A 115 28.08 -6.08 -20.02
N ARG A 116 26.97 -6.83 -20.10
CA ARG A 116 25.63 -6.31 -19.79
C ARG A 116 25.70 -5.70 -18.38
N TRP A 117 25.30 -4.43 -18.25
CA TRP A 117 25.33 -3.73 -16.97
C TRP A 117 24.52 -4.51 -15.93
N GLN A 118 25.10 -4.69 -14.74
CA GLN A 118 24.45 -5.32 -13.60
C GLN A 118 24.64 -4.44 -12.36
N TRP A 119 23.64 -4.43 -11.49
CA TRP A 119 23.73 -3.68 -10.23
C TRP A 119 24.67 -4.34 -9.22
N LYS A 120 24.88 -5.65 -9.35
CA LYS A 120 25.71 -6.51 -8.51
C LYS A 120 26.66 -7.36 -9.35
N ASN A 121 27.66 -7.94 -8.71
CA ASN A 121 28.61 -8.87 -9.33
C ASN A 121 28.67 -10.19 -8.52
N TRP A 122 29.52 -11.11 -8.97
CA TRP A 122 29.71 -12.42 -8.33
C TRP A 122 30.11 -12.34 -6.84
N GLN A 123 30.70 -11.23 -6.37
CA GLN A 123 31.16 -11.09 -4.98
C GLN A 123 30.01 -10.90 -3.99
N ILE A 124 28.89 -10.34 -4.44
CA ILE A 124 27.71 -10.09 -3.60
C ILE A 124 26.48 -10.85 -4.11
N GLU A 125 26.62 -11.73 -5.09
CA GLU A 125 25.49 -12.44 -5.72
C GLU A 125 24.67 -13.21 -4.68
N ASP A 126 25.34 -14.03 -3.87
CA ASP A 126 24.71 -14.88 -2.86
C ASP A 126 24.14 -14.07 -1.70
N GLU A 127 24.91 -13.11 -1.17
CA GLU A 127 24.52 -12.25 -0.04
C GLU A 127 23.36 -11.31 -0.38
N SER A 128 23.24 -10.94 -1.66
CA SER A 128 22.17 -10.06 -2.15
C SER A 128 20.98 -10.81 -2.75
N ARG A 129 21.06 -12.15 -2.87
CA ARG A 129 19.99 -12.96 -3.47
C ARG A 129 18.66 -12.79 -2.74
N ILE A 130 18.70 -12.75 -1.41
CA ILE A 130 17.53 -12.48 -0.56
C ILE A 130 17.88 -11.34 0.39
N LEU A 131 17.18 -10.22 0.25
CA LEU A 131 17.35 -9.04 1.09
C LEU A 131 16.16 -8.91 2.04
N VAL A 132 16.44 -8.80 3.33
CA VAL A 132 15.43 -8.52 4.36
C VAL A 132 15.60 -7.09 4.85
N PHE A 133 14.71 -6.20 4.41
CA PHE A 133 14.66 -4.80 4.84
C PHE A 133 13.86 -4.70 6.14
N LYS A 134 14.56 -4.57 7.26
CA LYS A 134 13.97 -4.54 8.61
C LYS A 134 13.80 -3.12 9.09
N PHE A 135 12.62 -2.54 8.89
CA PHE A 135 12.33 -1.23 9.43
C PHE A 135 11.78 -1.31 10.85
N VAL A 136 12.17 -0.35 11.67
CA VAL A 136 11.85 -0.25 13.09
C VAL A 136 11.13 1.07 13.34
N CYS A 137 10.04 1.02 14.10
CA CYS A 137 9.27 2.20 14.47
C CYS A 137 10.10 3.15 15.35
N SER A 138 10.13 4.43 15.01
CA SER A 138 10.87 5.46 15.77
C SER A 138 10.38 5.62 17.21
N MET A 139 9.15 5.17 17.52
CA MET A 139 8.58 5.26 18.87
C MET A 139 8.85 4.02 19.73
N ASN A 140 9.18 2.88 19.12
CA ASN A 140 9.44 1.64 19.85
C ASN A 140 10.23 0.66 18.98
N ASP A 141 11.38 0.24 19.49
CA ASP A 141 12.33 -0.65 18.83
C ASP A 141 11.82 -2.09 18.62
N LYS A 142 10.73 -2.49 19.27
CA LYS A 142 10.09 -3.82 19.12
C LYS A 142 8.95 -3.84 18.11
N HIS A 143 8.72 -2.75 17.40
CA HIS A 143 7.67 -2.60 16.40
C HIS A 143 8.29 -2.60 15.02
N TYR A 144 8.06 -3.69 14.28
CA TYR A 144 8.74 -3.97 13.03
C TYR A 144 7.82 -3.79 11.82
N LEU A 145 8.42 -3.33 10.73
CA LEU A 145 7.89 -3.33 9.38
C LEU A 145 8.98 -3.93 8.48
N ASP A 146 8.82 -5.19 8.13
CA ASP A 146 9.80 -5.95 7.39
C ASP A 146 9.32 -6.19 5.96
N TYR A 147 10.24 -6.04 5.01
CA TYR A 147 10.03 -6.45 3.62
C TYR A 147 11.10 -7.45 3.21
N ILE A 148 10.70 -8.48 2.48
CA ILE A 148 11.61 -9.52 1.98
C ILE A 148 11.59 -9.45 0.46
N VAL A 149 12.78 -9.37 -0.13
CA VAL A 149 12.98 -9.23 -1.57
C VAL A 149 13.90 -10.33 -2.07
N SER A 150 13.54 -10.94 -3.19
CA SER A 150 14.44 -11.76 -3.98
C SER A 150 15.02 -10.94 -5.10
N THR A 151 16.33 -11.05 -5.31
CA THR A 151 17.01 -10.45 -6.45
C THR A 151 17.53 -11.54 -7.38
N GLU A 152 17.26 -11.38 -8.68
CA GLU A 152 17.72 -12.26 -9.74
C GLU A 152 18.09 -11.37 -10.93
N GLU A 153 19.34 -11.43 -11.37
CA GLU A 153 19.91 -10.44 -12.29
C GLU A 153 19.62 -9.00 -11.78
N ASN A 154 18.97 -8.19 -12.62
CA ASN A 154 18.53 -6.82 -12.34
C ASN A 154 17.07 -6.74 -11.88
N LYS A 155 16.44 -7.85 -11.45
CA LYS A 155 15.06 -7.82 -10.96
C LYS A 155 15.03 -7.70 -9.44
N PHE A 156 14.28 -6.72 -8.95
CA PHE A 156 13.97 -6.53 -7.54
C PHE A 156 12.54 -7.00 -7.29
N ARG A 157 12.38 -8.23 -6.76
CA ARG A 157 11.06 -8.86 -6.58
C ARG A 157 10.67 -8.92 -5.11
N LYS A 158 9.53 -8.35 -4.74
CA LYS A 158 8.99 -8.47 -3.39
C LYS A 158 8.45 -9.88 -3.18
N ILE A 159 8.90 -10.61 -2.16
CA ILE A 159 8.47 -12.00 -1.89
C ILE A 159 7.87 -12.19 -0.49
N GLY A 160 7.94 -11.17 0.37
CA GLY A 160 7.34 -11.23 1.70
C GLY A 160 7.21 -9.86 2.34
N GLN A 161 6.31 -9.75 3.32
CA GLN A 161 6.20 -8.58 4.19
C GLN A 161 5.62 -8.93 5.56
N TYR A 162 5.98 -8.14 6.57
CA TYR A 162 5.36 -8.14 7.90
C TYR A 162 5.23 -6.70 8.41
N PRO A 163 4.10 -6.28 8.98
CA PRO A 163 2.81 -6.95 8.98
C PRO A 163 2.27 -7.18 7.55
N SER A 164 1.26 -8.03 7.40
CA SER A 164 0.59 -8.21 6.10
C SER A 164 -0.02 -6.88 5.63
N VAL A 165 -0.26 -6.71 4.32
CA VAL A 165 -0.95 -5.50 3.80
C VAL A 165 -2.26 -5.31 4.55
N ALA A 166 -3.00 -6.40 4.72
CA ALA A 166 -4.24 -6.41 5.46
C ALA A 166 -4.04 -5.86 6.89
N ASP A 167 -3.00 -6.29 7.61
CA ASP A 167 -2.65 -5.76 8.94
C ASP A 167 -2.38 -4.25 8.99
N LEU A 168 -1.87 -3.68 7.91
CA LEU A 168 -1.60 -2.25 7.77
C LEU A 168 -2.87 -1.45 7.39
N THR A 169 -3.81 -2.04 6.65
CA THR A 169 -5.08 -1.40 6.24
C THR A 169 -6.21 -1.54 7.27
N PHE A 170 -6.14 -2.52 8.18
CA PHE A 170 -7.13 -2.72 9.26
C PHE A 170 -7.40 -1.55 10.24
N PRO A 171 -6.51 -0.57 10.43
CA PRO A 171 -6.75 0.60 11.27
C PRO A 171 -7.80 1.56 10.78
N GLU A 172 -7.84 1.81 9.47
CA GLU A 172 -8.84 2.66 8.82
C GLU A 172 -10.23 2.10 9.12
N LEU A 173 -10.38 0.77 9.05
CA LEU A 173 -11.61 0.07 9.38
C LEU A 173 -12.04 0.21 10.86
N ASN A 174 -11.16 0.65 11.77
CA ASN A 174 -11.57 0.90 13.16
C ASN A 174 -12.37 2.19 13.31
N GLU A 175 -12.18 3.17 12.43
CA GLU A 175 -12.96 4.42 12.45
C GLU A 175 -14.44 4.15 12.19
N TYR A 176 -14.72 3.17 11.33
CA TYR A 176 -16.08 2.79 10.93
C TYR A 176 -16.72 1.75 11.84
N LYS A 177 -16.12 1.38 12.98
CA LYS A 177 -16.67 0.36 13.90
C LYS A 177 -18.10 0.65 14.35
N LYS A 178 -18.50 1.92 14.38
CA LYS A 178 -19.85 2.34 14.80
C LYS A 178 -20.89 2.32 13.68
N VAL A 179 -20.46 2.30 12.42
CA VAL A 179 -21.34 2.39 11.25
C VAL A 179 -21.30 1.15 10.36
N MET A 180 -20.34 0.25 10.59
CA MET A 180 -20.16 -0.99 9.85
C MET A 180 -20.34 -2.20 10.78
N SER A 181 -20.95 -3.27 10.27
CA SER A 181 -21.11 -4.52 11.04
C SER A 181 -19.78 -5.25 11.23
N GLU A 182 -19.71 -6.11 12.27
CA GLU A 182 -18.52 -6.93 12.51
C GLU A 182 -18.26 -7.96 11.40
N ASP A 183 -19.32 -8.42 10.72
CA ASP A 183 -19.18 -9.36 9.61
C ASP A 183 -18.72 -8.66 8.33
N ASP A 184 -19.25 -7.48 7.99
CA ASP A 184 -18.72 -6.66 6.89
C ASP A 184 -17.26 -6.33 7.10
N ARG A 185 -16.88 -6.04 8.36
CA ARG A 185 -15.47 -5.82 8.71
C ARG A 185 -14.63 -7.03 8.36
N LYS A 186 -15.04 -8.26 8.74
CA LYS A 186 -14.30 -9.48 8.41
C LYS A 186 -14.23 -9.70 6.90
N GLU A 187 -15.32 -9.47 6.17
CA GLU A 187 -15.34 -9.60 4.71
C GLU A 187 -14.42 -8.57 4.06
N PHE A 188 -14.38 -7.32 4.54
CA PHE A 188 -13.42 -6.29 4.09
C PHE A 188 -11.98 -6.75 4.32
N ARG A 189 -11.70 -7.34 5.50
CA ARG A 189 -10.37 -7.88 5.78
C ARG A 189 -9.96 -8.98 4.81
N ARG A 190 -10.90 -9.87 4.47
CA ARG A 190 -10.67 -10.94 3.50
C ARG A 190 -10.49 -10.39 2.09
N ALA A 191 -11.29 -9.38 1.70
CA ALA A 191 -11.16 -8.70 0.41
C ALA A 191 -9.75 -8.11 0.22
N ILE A 192 -9.29 -7.33 1.21
CA ILE A 192 -7.96 -6.70 1.20
C ILE A 192 -6.85 -7.77 1.22
N GLY A 193 -7.02 -8.83 2.02
CA GLY A 193 -6.04 -9.93 2.08
C GLY A 193 -5.90 -10.68 0.75
N LEU A 194 -7.02 -10.96 0.06
CA LEU A 194 -7.02 -11.62 -1.24
C LEU A 194 -6.42 -10.72 -2.32
N TYR A 195 -6.78 -9.44 -2.32
CA TYR A 195 -6.18 -8.45 -3.20
C TYR A 195 -4.66 -8.38 -3.01
N ALA A 196 -4.19 -8.30 -1.77
CA ALA A 196 -2.76 -8.31 -1.46
C ALA A 196 -2.03 -9.59 -1.86
N SER A 197 -2.76 -10.70 -2.01
CA SER A 197 -2.24 -11.99 -2.46
C SER A 197 -2.31 -12.15 -3.98
N GLY A 198 -2.70 -11.12 -4.73
CA GLY A 198 -2.85 -11.19 -6.19
C GLY A 198 -4.11 -11.93 -6.66
N ILE A 199 -5.09 -12.13 -5.77
CA ILE A 199 -6.35 -12.82 -6.06
C ILE A 199 -7.48 -11.77 -6.15
N GLY A 200 -7.58 -11.10 -7.28
CA GLY A 200 -8.55 -10.06 -7.59
C GLY A 200 -9.98 -10.58 -7.70
N ALA A 201 -10.24 -11.66 -8.44
CA ALA A 201 -11.60 -12.19 -8.59
C ALA A 201 -12.17 -12.65 -7.23
N GLY A 202 -11.33 -13.28 -6.41
CA GLY A 202 -11.65 -13.63 -5.03
C GLY A 202 -11.98 -12.39 -4.19
N ALA A 203 -11.15 -11.34 -4.27
CA ALA A 203 -11.38 -10.09 -3.54
C ALA A 203 -12.72 -9.42 -3.92
N TYR A 204 -13.12 -9.50 -5.20
CA TYR A 204 -14.38 -8.96 -5.71
C TYR A 204 -15.63 -9.62 -5.11
N VAL A 205 -15.59 -10.93 -4.87
CA VAL A 205 -16.70 -11.64 -4.21
C VAL A 205 -16.99 -11.01 -2.85
N TYR A 206 -15.95 -10.65 -2.09
CA TYR A 206 -16.10 -10.01 -0.80
C TYR A 206 -16.57 -8.56 -0.92
N LEU A 207 -16.00 -7.76 -1.85
CA LEU A 207 -16.47 -6.39 -2.10
C LEU A 207 -17.96 -6.34 -2.44
N ARG A 208 -18.43 -7.28 -3.27
CA ARG A 208 -19.84 -7.37 -3.62
C ARG A 208 -20.73 -7.68 -2.41
N ARG A 209 -20.34 -8.64 -1.56
CA ARG A 209 -21.09 -8.97 -0.33
C ARG A 209 -21.20 -7.78 0.61
N ILE A 210 -20.09 -7.06 0.79
CA ILE A 210 -20.05 -5.85 1.60
C ILE A 210 -21.00 -4.81 1.02
N PHE A 211 -20.93 -4.54 -0.28
CA PHE A 211 -21.81 -3.57 -0.93
C PHE A 211 -23.30 -3.94 -0.77
N GLU A 212 -23.66 -5.21 -0.97
CA GLU A 212 -25.03 -5.69 -0.77
C GLU A 212 -25.49 -5.53 0.69
N SER A 213 -24.62 -5.83 1.66
CA SER A 213 -24.88 -5.60 3.09
C SER A 213 -25.07 -4.12 3.43
N LEU A 214 -24.24 -3.24 2.85
CA LEU A 214 -24.37 -1.80 3.02
C LEU A 214 -25.68 -1.27 2.43
N LEU A 215 -26.14 -1.79 1.29
CA LEU A 215 -27.45 -1.41 0.73
C LEU A 215 -28.61 -1.81 1.66
N GLU A 216 -28.56 -3.00 2.27
CA GLU A 216 -29.60 -3.43 3.21
C GLU A 216 -29.57 -2.58 4.50
N GLN A 217 -28.38 -2.19 4.98
CA GLN A 217 -28.24 -1.26 6.11
C GLN A 217 -28.76 0.14 5.76
N ALA A 218 -28.50 0.64 4.55
CA ALA A 218 -29.03 1.92 4.07
C ALA A 218 -30.57 1.92 4.06
N LYS A 219 -31.16 0.83 3.56
CA LYS A 219 -32.61 0.60 3.58
C LYS A 219 -33.13 0.60 5.02
N GLY A 220 -32.46 -0.08 5.94
CA GLY A 220 -32.81 -0.07 7.37
C GLY A 220 -32.81 1.34 7.98
N LYS A 221 -31.85 2.20 7.59
CA LYS A 221 -31.78 3.61 8.03
C LYS A 221 -32.88 4.47 7.42
N ALA A 222 -33.26 4.20 6.17
CA ALA A 222 -34.34 4.93 5.50
C ALA A 222 -35.73 4.59 6.08
N GLY A 223 -35.89 3.40 6.66
CA GLY A 223 -37.13 2.99 7.34
C GLY A 223 -38.35 3.06 6.43
N ASP A 224 -39.43 3.68 6.93
CA ASP A 224 -40.72 3.78 6.23
C ASP A 224 -40.70 4.72 5.00
N ALA A 225 -39.60 5.45 4.77
CA ALA A 225 -39.47 6.32 3.60
C ALA A 225 -39.31 5.53 2.28
N ILE A 226 -39.08 4.21 2.35
CA ILE A 226 -38.88 3.35 1.19
C ILE A 226 -39.91 2.23 1.18
N ASP A 227 -40.60 2.07 0.04
CA ASP A 227 -41.46 0.90 -0.18
C ASP A 227 -40.60 -0.37 -0.29
N ILE A 228 -40.70 -1.23 0.73
CA ILE A 228 -39.97 -2.48 0.86
C ILE A 228 -40.26 -3.44 -0.32
N LYS A 229 -41.50 -3.44 -0.84
CA LYS A 229 -41.87 -4.31 -1.96
C LYS A 229 -41.27 -3.81 -3.27
N ALA A 230 -41.30 -2.51 -3.50
CA ALA A 230 -40.63 -1.90 -4.64
C ALA A 230 -39.11 -2.11 -4.58
N PHE A 231 -38.52 -1.93 -3.40
CA PHE A 231 -37.08 -2.10 -3.20
C PHE A 231 -36.63 -3.55 -3.47
N ASN A 232 -37.32 -4.56 -2.93
CA ASN A 232 -36.90 -5.95 -3.12
C ASN A 232 -36.99 -6.40 -4.59
N ASN A 233 -37.95 -5.86 -5.35
CA ASN A 233 -38.16 -6.18 -6.77
C ASN A 233 -37.33 -5.32 -7.73
N ALA A 234 -36.77 -4.20 -7.26
CA ALA A 234 -35.98 -3.28 -8.06
C ALA A 234 -34.61 -3.85 -8.42
N HIS A 235 -34.13 -3.53 -9.62
CA HIS A 235 -32.74 -3.81 -10.00
C HIS A 235 -31.78 -2.97 -9.14
N VAL A 236 -30.54 -3.42 -8.96
CA VAL A 236 -29.61 -2.77 -8.03
C VAL A 236 -29.32 -1.30 -8.39
N GLY A 237 -29.31 -0.96 -9.69
CA GLY A 237 -29.23 0.45 -10.12
C GLY A 237 -30.40 1.30 -9.61
N GLU A 238 -31.62 0.75 -9.62
CA GLU A 238 -32.83 1.42 -9.11
C GLU A 238 -32.80 1.50 -7.57
N LYS A 239 -32.32 0.46 -6.89
CA LYS A 239 -32.10 0.46 -5.44
C LYS A 239 -31.17 1.59 -5.00
N ILE A 240 -30.09 1.83 -5.75
CA ILE A 240 -29.14 2.92 -5.49
C ILE A 240 -29.83 4.29 -5.62
N THR A 241 -30.65 4.48 -6.66
CA THR A 241 -31.42 5.72 -6.86
C THR A 241 -32.42 5.97 -5.73
N MET A 242 -33.13 4.93 -5.28
CA MET A 242 -34.05 4.99 -4.14
C MET A 242 -33.35 5.35 -2.82
N LEU A 243 -32.08 4.98 -2.67
CA LEU A 243 -31.25 5.23 -1.48
C LEU A 243 -30.36 6.46 -1.59
N SER A 244 -30.61 7.35 -2.55
CA SER A 244 -29.73 8.49 -2.86
C SER A 244 -29.43 9.42 -1.68
N SER A 245 -30.33 9.55 -0.71
CA SER A 245 -30.10 10.35 0.51
C SER A 245 -29.07 9.74 1.47
N TYR A 246 -28.83 8.43 1.38
CA TYR A 246 -27.95 7.68 2.28
C TYR A 246 -26.68 7.16 1.58
N LEU A 247 -26.52 7.45 0.29
CA LEU A 247 -25.36 7.06 -0.50
C LEU A 247 -24.66 8.31 -1.06
N PRO A 248 -23.35 8.25 -1.32
CA PRO A 248 -22.63 9.38 -1.90
C PRO A 248 -23.16 9.71 -3.29
N SER A 249 -23.25 11.01 -3.59
CA SER A 249 -23.71 11.49 -4.91
C SER A 249 -22.86 10.93 -6.06
N ALA A 250 -21.56 10.73 -5.82
CA ALA A 250 -20.65 10.10 -6.78
C ALA A 250 -21.05 8.66 -7.16
N LEU A 251 -21.72 7.93 -6.26
CA LEU A 251 -22.22 6.57 -6.53
C LEU A 251 -23.60 6.58 -7.16
N THR A 252 -24.47 7.49 -6.74
CA THR A 252 -25.83 7.62 -7.31
C THR A 252 -25.79 8.13 -8.75
N SER A 253 -24.76 8.90 -9.10
CA SER A 253 -24.56 9.44 -10.44
C SER A 253 -23.89 8.45 -11.39
N ASN A 254 -23.30 7.37 -10.87
CA ASN A 254 -22.42 6.48 -11.62
C ASN A 254 -22.83 5.01 -11.44
N THR A 255 -23.80 4.58 -12.25
CA THR A 255 -24.32 3.20 -12.27
C THR A 255 -23.29 2.14 -12.66
N VAL A 256 -22.11 2.60 -13.15
CA VAL A 256 -21.01 1.75 -13.59
C VAL A 256 -20.41 0.95 -12.43
N LEU A 257 -20.42 1.46 -11.19
CA LEU A 257 -19.84 0.77 -10.03
C LEU A 257 -20.40 -0.64 -9.84
N TYR A 258 -21.74 -0.76 -9.80
CA TYR A 258 -22.39 -2.06 -9.66
C TYR A 258 -22.19 -2.92 -10.91
N GLY A 259 -22.17 -2.32 -12.09
CA GLY A 259 -21.82 -3.00 -13.33
C GLY A 259 -20.44 -3.68 -13.24
N ILE A 260 -19.44 -2.98 -12.71
CA ILE A 260 -18.09 -3.51 -12.51
C ILE A 260 -18.07 -4.61 -11.43
N LEU A 261 -18.74 -4.41 -10.29
CA LEU A 261 -18.82 -5.44 -9.22
C LEU A 261 -19.56 -6.71 -9.68
N SER A 262 -20.60 -6.56 -10.50
CA SER A 262 -21.39 -7.67 -11.03
C SER A 262 -20.67 -8.40 -12.17
N LYS A 263 -19.90 -7.69 -13.00
CA LYS A 263 -19.12 -8.26 -14.12
C LYS A 263 -17.79 -8.82 -13.69
N GLY A 264 -17.18 -8.29 -12.63
CA GLY A 264 -15.83 -8.69 -12.22
C GLY A 264 -15.68 -10.16 -11.84
N ILE A 265 -16.77 -10.84 -11.48
CA ILE A 265 -16.75 -12.28 -11.14
C ILE A 265 -16.82 -13.17 -12.40
N HIS A 266 -17.35 -12.66 -13.52
CA HIS A 266 -17.70 -13.49 -14.69
C HIS A 266 -17.01 -13.08 -15.99
N GLU A 267 -16.61 -11.82 -16.13
CA GLU A 267 -16.16 -11.23 -17.39
C GLU A 267 -14.76 -10.61 -17.33
N LEU A 268 -14.26 -10.23 -16.15
CA LEU A 268 -12.94 -9.59 -15.99
C LEU A 268 -11.84 -10.61 -15.71
N THR A 269 -10.63 -10.32 -16.19
CA THR A 269 -9.43 -11.09 -15.85
C THR A 269 -8.94 -10.76 -14.43
N GLU A 270 -8.09 -11.63 -13.86
CA GLU A 270 -7.47 -11.37 -12.56
C GLU A 270 -6.72 -10.02 -12.52
N GLU A 271 -5.91 -9.73 -13.56
CA GLU A 271 -5.17 -8.47 -13.68
C GLU A 271 -6.08 -7.23 -13.71
N GLN A 272 -7.22 -7.32 -14.41
CA GLN A 272 -8.22 -6.25 -14.43
C GLN A 272 -8.86 -6.06 -13.07
N CYS A 273 -9.22 -7.15 -12.39
CA CYS A 273 -9.77 -7.09 -11.04
C CYS A 273 -8.80 -6.45 -10.06
N LEU A 274 -7.50 -6.79 -10.12
CA LEU A 274 -6.47 -6.15 -9.30
C LEU A 274 -6.34 -4.65 -9.61
N THR A 275 -6.38 -4.27 -10.88
CA THR A 275 -6.25 -2.87 -11.30
C THR A 275 -7.41 -2.01 -10.79
N TYR A 276 -8.63 -2.54 -10.83
CA TYR A 276 -9.84 -1.80 -10.45
C TYR A 276 -10.19 -1.88 -8.96
N PHE A 277 -9.64 -2.86 -8.23
CA PHE A 277 -9.93 -3.08 -6.81
C PHE A 277 -9.75 -1.82 -5.93
N PRO A 278 -8.65 -1.03 -6.05
CA PRO A 278 -8.48 0.17 -5.23
C PRO A 278 -9.62 1.17 -5.39
N VAL A 279 -10.07 1.40 -6.62
CA VAL A 279 -11.17 2.34 -6.92
C VAL A 279 -12.48 1.87 -6.29
N LEU A 280 -12.78 0.57 -6.38
CA LEU A 280 -13.99 0.01 -5.78
C LEU A 280 -13.94 0.06 -4.26
N LYS A 281 -12.78 -0.25 -3.66
CA LYS A 281 -12.54 -0.16 -2.23
C LYS A 281 -12.81 1.26 -1.73
N ASP A 282 -12.30 2.28 -2.41
CA ASP A 282 -12.46 3.69 -2.04
C ASP A 282 -13.93 4.14 -2.18
N CYS A 283 -14.65 3.61 -3.18
CA CYS A 283 -16.09 3.84 -3.32
C CYS A 283 -16.87 3.31 -2.10
N LEU A 284 -16.51 2.14 -1.56
CA LEU A 284 -17.15 1.62 -0.34
C LEU A 284 -16.77 2.45 0.89
N TYR A 285 -15.51 2.89 1.00
CA TYR A 285 -15.09 3.79 2.08
C TYR A 285 -15.87 5.10 2.06
N MET A 286 -16.11 5.69 0.89
CA MET A 286 -16.91 6.91 0.77
C MET A 286 -18.35 6.77 1.30
N ILE A 287 -18.96 5.58 1.17
CA ILE A 287 -20.27 5.29 1.80
C ILE A 287 -20.14 5.32 3.33
N LEU A 288 -19.11 4.65 3.86
CA LEU A 288 -18.85 4.57 5.30
C LEU A 288 -18.54 5.94 5.90
N ASP A 289 -17.78 6.78 5.19
CA ASP A 289 -17.47 8.16 5.57
C ASP A 289 -18.73 9.00 5.72
N GLN A 290 -19.61 9.00 4.71
CA GLN A 290 -20.87 9.73 4.76
C GLN A 290 -21.74 9.27 5.94
N TRP A 291 -21.76 7.96 6.22
CA TRP A 291 -22.53 7.43 7.35
C TRP A 291 -21.96 7.86 8.69
N GLU A 292 -20.64 7.88 8.83
CA GLU A 292 -19.97 8.34 10.05
C GLU A 292 -20.17 9.85 10.25
N GLU A 293 -20.17 10.65 9.19
CA GLU A 293 -20.52 12.07 9.23
C GLU A 293 -21.97 12.30 9.68
N MET A 294 -22.93 11.60 9.09
CA MET A 294 -24.34 11.67 9.48
C MET A 294 -24.50 11.31 10.97
N ARG A 295 -23.86 10.23 11.42
CA ARG A 295 -23.88 9.81 12.84
C ARG A 295 -23.30 10.88 13.77
N LYS A 296 -22.13 11.44 13.42
CA LYS A 296 -21.49 12.52 14.20
C LYS A 296 -22.38 13.77 14.26
N LYS A 297 -23.09 14.10 13.17
CA LYS A 297 -24.03 15.22 13.13
C LYS A 297 -25.23 14.98 14.05
N GLU A 298 -25.85 13.80 13.99
CA GLU A 298 -26.97 13.44 14.87
C GLU A 298 -26.58 13.45 16.36
N GLU A 299 -25.40 12.96 16.72
CA GLU A 299 -24.91 13.00 18.10
C GLU A 299 -24.72 14.44 18.59
N LYS A 300 -24.17 15.32 17.75
CA LYS A 300 -24.05 16.76 18.06
C LYS A 300 -25.41 17.42 18.20
N GLU A 301 -26.37 17.13 17.33
CA GLU A 301 -27.72 17.68 17.43
C GLU A 301 -28.44 17.20 18.70
N LYS A 302 -28.29 15.92 19.07
CA LYS A 302 -28.86 15.37 20.32
C LYS A 302 -28.23 16.03 21.54
N SER A 303 -26.90 16.22 21.56
CA SER A 303 -26.23 16.86 22.70
C SER A 303 -26.61 18.33 22.83
N ILE A 304 -26.72 19.06 21.71
CA ILE A 304 -27.20 20.46 21.69
C ILE A 304 -28.65 20.52 22.18
N LYS A 305 -29.55 19.67 21.67
CA LYS A 305 -30.96 19.63 22.13
C LYS A 305 -31.06 19.36 23.64
N ALA A 306 -30.24 18.43 24.16
CA ALA A 306 -30.19 18.14 25.58
C ALA A 306 -29.59 19.29 26.42
N ALA A 307 -28.63 20.05 25.88
CA ALA A 307 -28.10 21.23 26.53
C ALA A 307 -29.13 22.38 26.54
N LEU A 308 -29.79 22.62 25.41
CA LEU A 308 -30.85 23.63 25.27
C LEU A 308 -32.04 23.33 26.19
N SER A 309 -32.45 22.06 26.32
CA SER A 309 -33.52 21.70 27.24
C SER A 309 -33.15 21.99 28.69
N LYS A 310 -31.92 21.65 29.13
CA LYS A 310 -31.42 21.99 30.48
C LYS A 310 -31.35 23.50 30.73
N ILE A 311 -30.94 24.28 29.74
CA ILE A 311 -30.93 25.74 29.83
C ILE A 311 -32.36 26.26 29.99
N ALA A 312 -33.31 25.75 29.21
CA ALA A 312 -34.72 26.14 29.32
C ALA A 312 -35.33 25.81 30.69
N THR A 313 -34.95 24.68 31.32
CA THR A 313 -35.41 24.34 32.68
C THR A 313 -34.79 25.20 33.77
N ASN A 314 -33.65 25.85 33.52
CA ASN A 314 -32.99 26.74 34.49
C ASN A 314 -33.40 28.22 34.33
N ILE A 315 -34.00 28.57 33.19
CA ILE A 315 -34.51 29.93 32.91
C ILE A 315 -35.97 30.08 33.36
N ASN A 316 -36.72 28.97 33.45
CA ASN A 316 -38.06 28.90 34.05
C ASN A 316 -37.99 28.50 35.52
#